data_AF-A0A257PJX5-F1
#
_entry.id   AF-A0A257PJX5-F1
#
_cell.length_a   1.000
_cell.length_b   1.000
_cell.length_c   1.000
_cell.angle_alpha   90.00
_cell.angle_beta   90.00
_cell.angle_gamma   90.00
#
_symmetry.space_group_name_H-M   'P 1'
#
loop_
_entity.id
_entity.type
_entity.pdbx_description
1 polymer ?
#
loop_
_entity_poly.entity_id
_entity_poly.type
_entity_poly.pdbx_seq_one_letter_code
_entity_poly.pdbx_strand_id
1 'polypeptide(L)' 'MRDANGAILVSGDTVVLVKDLKVKGSSTTLKVGTKLKGIRISGSGDHAVEHGGYMLKQEFLRKA' A
#
# COMPACT_ATOMS: atom_id res chain seq x y z
N MET A 1 -7.54 5.93 7.15
CA MET A 1 -6.61 5.63 6.04
C MET A 1 -7.43 5.34 4.82
N ARG A 2 -7.31 6.18 3.79
CA ARG A 2 -8.08 6.04 2.56
C ARG A 2 -7.14 5.70 1.42
N ASP A 3 -7.55 4.78 0.55
CA ASP A 3 -6.80 4.48 -0.68
C ASP A 3 -6.89 5.66 -1.66
N ALA A 4 -6.24 5.53 -2.82
CA ALA A 4 -6.27 6.51 -3.91
C ALA A 4 -7.68 6.92 -4.37
N ASN A 5 -8.70 6.06 -4.18
CA ASN A 5 -10.10 6.30 -4.55
C ASN A 5 -10.97 6.75 -3.37
N GLY A 6 -10.40 6.97 -2.18
CA GLY A 6 -11.14 7.39 -1.00
C GLY A 6 -11.79 6.27 -0.19
N ALA A 7 -11.60 5.00 -0.56
CA ALA A 7 -12.13 3.88 0.21
C ALA A 7 -11.33 3.66 1.49
N ILE A 8 -12.03 3.33 2.58
CA ILE A 8 -11.40 3.08 3.87
C ILE A 8 -10.63 1.75 3.78
N LEU A 9 -9.33 1.83 4.04
CA LEU A 9 -8.47 0.67 4.21
C LEU A 9 -8.48 0.25 5.67
N VAL A 10 -8.49 -1.06 5.92
CA VAL A 10 -8.33 -1.65 7.26
C VAL A 10 -7.19 -2.67 7.29
N SER A 11 -6.73 -3.03 8.48
CA SER A 11 -5.76 -4.12 8.62
C SER A 11 -6.40 -5.45 8.18
N GLY A 12 -5.66 -6.25 7.43
CA GLY A 12 -6.14 -7.51 6.83
C GLY A 12 -6.74 -7.36 5.43
N ASP A 13 -6.94 -6.13 4.95
CA ASP A 13 -7.53 -5.90 3.62
C ASP A 13 -6.57 -6.28 2.48
N THR A 14 -7.12 -6.39 1.27
CA THR A 14 -6.35 -6.56 0.05
C THR A 14 -6.32 -5.28 -0.74
N VAL A 15 -5.14 -4.88 -1.20
CA VAL A 15 -4.94 -3.70 -2.03
C VAL A 15 -4.18 -4.05 -3.30
N VAL A 16 -4.31 -3.19 -4.30
CA VAL A 16 -3.61 -3.26 -5.59
C VAL A 16 -2.84 -1.97 -5.80
N LEU A 17 -1.62 -2.07 -6.31
CA LEU A 17 -0.87 -0.89 -6.76
C LEU A 17 -1.50 -0.30 -8.02
N VAL A 18 -1.80 1.00 -7.99
CA VAL A 18 -2.34 1.74 -9.15
C VAL A 18 -1.25 2.37 -10.03
N LYS A 19 -0.01 2.38 -9.55
CA LYS A 19 1.17 2.90 -10.25
C LYS A 19 2.40 2.09 -9.86
N ASP A 20 3.47 2.22 -10.65
CA ASP A 20 4.76 1.70 -10.25
C ASP A 20 5.30 2.47 -9.04
N LEU A 21 5.81 1.73 -8.06
CA LEU A 21 6.37 2.27 -6.84
C LEU A 21 7.73 1.64 -6.60
N LYS A 22 8.77 2.47 -6.60
CA LYS A 22 10.10 2.05 -6.16
C LYS A 22 10.17 2.15 -4.64
N VAL A 23 10.39 1.01 -3.98
CA VAL A 23 10.50 0.97 -2.53
C VAL A 23 11.85 1.57 -2.11
N LYS A 24 11.82 2.58 -1.26
CA LYS A 24 13.03 3.21 -0.73
C LYS A 24 13.75 2.21 0.18
N GLY A 25 15.04 1.97 -0.06
CA GLY A 25 15.83 0.97 0.68
C GLY A 25 15.81 -0.44 0.07
N SER A 26 15.13 -0.65 -1.07
CA SER A 26 15.22 -1.90 -1.85
C SER A 26 15.50 -1.60 -3.32
N SER A 27 16.19 -2.50 -4.01
CA SER A 27 16.32 -2.47 -5.48
C SER A 27 15.04 -2.92 -6.20
N THR A 28 14.02 -3.35 -5.44
CA THR A 28 12.77 -3.87 -5.98
C THR A 28 11.81 -2.74 -6.34
N THR A 29 11.30 -2.77 -7.57
CA THR A 29 10.23 -1.88 -8.02
C THR A 29 8.94 -2.66 -8.12
N LEU A 30 7.94 -2.27 -7.34
CA LEU A 30 6.60 -2.83 -7.40
C LEU A 30 5.89 -2.25 -8.61
N LYS A 31 5.39 -3.10 -9.51
CA LYS A 31 4.68 -2.65 -10.71
C LYS A 31 3.21 -2.43 -10.41
N VAL A 32 2.58 -1.55 -11.20
CA VAL A 32 1.12 -1.41 -11.24
C VAL A 32 0.46 -2.78 -11.44
N GLY A 33 -0.66 -3.02 -10.75
CA GLY A 33 -1.38 -4.29 -10.77
C GLY A 33 -0.90 -5.31 -9.74
N THR A 34 0.20 -5.06 -9.03
CA THR A 34 0.64 -5.95 -7.94
C THR A 34 -0.40 -5.96 -6.82
N LYS A 35 -0.93 -7.14 -6.50
CA LYS A 35 -1.90 -7.35 -5.41
C LYS A 35 -1.18 -7.70 -4.12
N LEU A 36 -1.47 -6.97 -3.05
CA LEU A 36 -0.92 -7.15 -1.71
C LEU A 36 -2.08 -7.51 -0.78
N LYS A 37 -2.05 -8.74 -0.25
CA LYS A 37 -3.11 -9.27 0.63
C LYS A 37 -2.67 -9.18 2.09
N GLY A 38 -3.57 -8.83 2.99
CA GLY A 38 -3.24 -8.76 4.41
C GLY A 38 -2.33 -7.57 4.72
N ILE A 39 -2.69 -6.40 4.21
CA ILE A 39 -2.00 -5.17 4.60
C ILE A 39 -2.17 -4.90 6.10
N ARG A 40 -1.18 -4.28 6.72
CA ARG A 40 -1.28 -3.74 8.07
C ARG A 40 -1.35 -2.23 8.00
N ILE A 41 -2.14 -1.66 8.89
CA ILE A 41 -2.21 -0.20 9.02
C ILE A 41 -1.48 0.18 10.29
N SER A 42 -0.31 0.77 10.12
CA SER A 42 0.48 1.37 11.19
C SER A 42 -0.04 2.80 11.41
N GLY A 43 -0.30 3.17 12.66
CA GLY A 43 -1.01 4.41 13.01
C GLY A 43 -0.43 5.71 12.43
N SER A 44 -1.31 6.70 12.28
CA SER A 44 -1.14 8.09 11.79
C SER A 44 0.22 8.50 11.19
N GLY A 45 0.31 8.52 9.86
CA GLY A 45 1.44 9.06 9.10
C GLY A 45 1.24 8.93 7.59
N ASP A 46 2.09 9.59 6.80
CA ASP A 46 2.09 9.56 5.32
C ASP A 46 2.37 8.14 4.76
N HIS A 47 3.06 7.31 5.56
CA HIS A 47 3.45 5.93 5.26
C HIS A 47 2.83 4.92 6.24
N ALA A 48 1.51 4.88 6.27
CA ALA A 48 0.79 4.10 7.27
C ALA A 48 0.35 2.72 6.80
N VAL A 49 0.57 2.34 5.54
CA VAL A 49 0.28 0.98 5.07
C VAL A 49 1.57 0.17 5.03
N GLU A 50 1.62 -0.91 5.79
CA GLU A 50 2.75 -1.82 5.87
C GLU A 50 2.37 -3.18 5.28
N HIS A 51 3.25 -3.76 4.46
CA HIS A 51 3.06 -5.12 3.96
C HIS A 51 4.41 -5.79 3.73
N GLY A 52 4.64 -6.95 4.35
CA GLY A 52 5.89 -7.71 4.17
C GLY A 52 7.17 -6.95 4.55
N GLY A 53 7.09 -6.01 5.49
CA GLY A 53 8.21 -5.14 5.89
C GLY A 53 8.41 -3.89 5.01
N TYR A 54 7.56 -3.68 4.00
CA TYR A 54 7.55 -2.45 3.19
C TYR A 54 6.53 -1.46 3.74
N MET A 55 6.94 -0.19 3.85
CA MET A 55 6.03 0.93 4.09
C MET A 55 5.61 1.55 2.76
N LEU A 56 4.30 1.65 2.54
CA LEU A 56 3.66 2.08 1.30
C LEU A 56 2.79 3.30 1.57
N LYS A 57 2.76 4.26 0.62
CA LYS A 57 1.80 5.36 0.68
C LYS A 57 0.43 4.92 0.17
N GLN A 58 -0.60 5.30 0.90
CA GLN A 58 -2.00 4.98 0.58
C GLN A 58 -2.46 5.54 -0.78
N GLU A 59 -1.87 6.65 -1.26
CA GLU A 59 -2.16 7.25 -2.57
C GLU A 59 -1.75 6.39 -3.79
N PHE A 60 -0.85 5.42 -3.61
CA PHE A 60 -0.47 4.47 -4.67
C PHE A 60 -1.21 3.13 -4.58
N LEU A 61 -2.10 2.99 -3.59
CA LEU A 61 -2.84 1.78 -3.31
C LEU A 61 -4.31 1.97 -3.66
N ARG A 62 -4.95 0.90 -4.10
CA ARG A 62 -6.39 0.81 -4.31
C ARG A 62 -6.94 -0.42 -3.64
N LYS A 63 -8.06 -0.30 -2.93
CA LYS A 63 -8.74 -1.46 -2.35
C LYS A 63 -9.21 -2.42 -3.46
N ALA A 64 -8.89 -3.71 -3.30
CA ALA A 64 -9.19 -4.78 -4.26
C ALA A 64 -10.47 -5.52 -3.90
#